data_AF-A0A8S3BDA2-F1
#
_entry.id   AF-A0A8S3BDA2-F1
#
_cell.length_a   1.000
_cell.length_b   1.000
_cell.length_c   1.000
_cell.angle_alpha   90.00
_cell.angle_beta   90.00
_cell.angle_gamma   90.00
#
_symmetry.space_group_name_H-M   'P 1'
#
loop_
_entity.id
_entity.type
_entity.pdbx_description
1 polymer ?
#
loop_
_entity_poly.entity_id
_entity_poly.type
_entity_poly.pdbx_seq_one_letter_code
_entity_poly.pdbx_strand_id
1 'polypeptide(L)' 'MNIHVHKQLSKLPSIFIKNAGIVTAGNASGICDGATAIIISNEGALKKYNLKPLARLVGYHVSGVE' A
#
# COMPACT_ATOMS: atom_id res chain seq x y z
N MET A 1 21.98 -8.55 3.76
CA MET A 1 20.69 -8.05 4.29
C MET A 1 20.08 -9.13 5.15
N ASN A 2 20.27 -9.08 6.47
CA ASN A 2 19.78 -10.11 7.38
C ASN A 2 18.34 -9.76 7.76
N ILE A 3 17.40 -10.47 7.14
CA ILE A 3 15.97 -10.36 7.42
C ILE A 3 15.70 -11.02 8.78
N HIS A 4 15.44 -10.21 9.81
CA HIS A 4 15.01 -10.70 11.11
C HIS A 4 13.54 -11.11 11.00
N VAL A 5 13.30 -12.36 10.62
CA VAL A 5 11.94 -12.92 10.63
C VAL A 5 11.53 -13.11 12.10
N HIS A 6 10.47 -12.42 12.51
CA HIS A 6 9.86 -12.64 13.82
C HIS A 6 9.46 -14.12 13.96
N LYS A 7 10.01 -14.82 14.96
CA LYS A 7 9.84 -16.28 15.18
C LYS A 7 8.38 -16.75 15.25
N GLN A 8 7.45 -15.85 15.54
CA GLN A 8 6.01 -16.15 15.57
C GLN A 8 5.42 -16.30 14.16
N LEU A 9 5.89 -15.52 13.17
CA LEU A 9 5.39 -15.58 11.79
C LEU A 9 5.72 -16.91 11.12
N SER A 10 6.89 -17.50 11.43
CA SER A 10 7.31 -18.80 10.89
C SER A 10 6.44 -19.98 11.32
N LYS A 11 5.59 -19.79 12.34
CA LYS A 11 4.66 -20.83 12.83
C LYS A 11 3.29 -20.78 12.15
N LEU A 12 3.02 -19.75 11.35
CA LEU A 12 1.72 -19.59 10.70
C LEU A 12 1.61 -20.54 9.51
N PRO A 13 0.46 -21.23 9.33
CA PRO A 13 0.25 -22.08 8.17
C PRO A 13 0.09 -21.25 6.89
N SER A 14 0.43 -21.86 5.75
CA SER A 14 0.12 -21.32 4.44
C SER A 14 -1.40 -21.36 4.19
N ILE A 15 -1.95 -20.27 3.63
CA ILE A 15 -3.41 -20.09 3.50
C ILE A 15 -3.95 -20.23 2.07
N PHE A 16 -3.10 -20.13 1.04
CA PHE A 16 -3.53 -20.23 -0.37
C PHE A 16 -3.11 -21.55 -1.05
N ILE A 17 -1.88 -22.00 -0.80
CA ILE A 17 -1.35 -23.27 -1.34
C ILE A 17 -0.96 -24.15 -0.16
N LYS A 18 -1.64 -25.29 -0.01
CA LYS A 18 -1.35 -26.24 1.07
C LYS A 18 0.07 -26.81 0.90
N ASN A 19 0.82 -26.88 1.99
CA ASN A 19 2.13 -27.53 2.12
C ASN A 19 3.30 -27.00 1.25
N ALA A 20 3.04 -26.22 0.19
CA ALA A 20 4.05 -25.66 -0.69
C ALA A 20 3.99 -24.12 -0.81
N GLY A 21 2.98 -23.47 -0.22
CA GLY A 21 2.84 -22.01 -0.25
C GLY A 21 3.68 -21.29 0.82
N ILE A 22 4.05 -20.05 0.51
CA ILE A 22 4.81 -19.15 1.43
C ILE A 22 3.95 -18.03 2.02
N VAL A 23 2.71 -17.89 1.55
CA VAL A 23 1.80 -16.82 1.97
C VAL A 23 0.98 -17.29 3.18
N THR A 24 1.08 -16.54 4.27
CA THR A 24 0.42 -16.78 5.56
C THR A 24 -0.45 -15.57 5.91
N ALA A 25 -1.34 -15.71 6.88
CA ALA A 25 -2.12 -14.57 7.38
C ALA A 25 -1.26 -13.40 7.88
N GLY A 26 -0.02 -13.65 8.33
CA GLY A 26 0.86 -12.62 8.88
C GLY A 26 1.66 -11.84 7.84
N ASN A 27 1.75 -12.32 6.59
CA ASN A 27 2.42 -11.61 5.49
C ASN A 27 1.48 -11.19 4.35
N ALA A 28 0.21 -11.58 4.41
CA ALA A 28 -0.84 -11.06 3.54
C ALA A 28 -1.38 -9.72 4.04
N SER A 29 -2.00 -8.93 3.15
CA SER A 29 -2.81 -7.79 3.56
C SER A 29 -4.00 -8.25 4.40
N GLY A 30 -4.32 -7.52 5.48
CA GLY A 30 -5.51 -7.77 6.27
C GLY A 30 -6.79 -7.37 5.54
N ILE A 31 -7.93 -7.90 6.01
CA ILE A 31 -9.25 -7.35 5.67
C ILE A 31 -9.41 -6.06 6.47
N CYS A 32 -9.62 -4.95 5.78
CA CYS A 32 -9.70 -3.64 6.40
C CYS A 32 -10.90 -2.86 5.88
N ASP A 33 -11.69 -2.30 6.79
CA ASP A 33 -12.74 -1.32 6.50
C ASP A 33 -12.20 0.10 6.76
N GLY A 34 -12.29 0.98 5.77
CA GLY A 34 -11.79 2.35 5.88
C GLY A 34 -12.22 3.26 4.74
N ALA A 35 -12.12 4.57 4.95
CA ALA A 35 -12.43 5.60 3.96
C ALA A 35 -11.33 6.66 3.91
N THR A 36 -11.16 7.32 2.78
CA THR A 36 -10.18 8.41 2.59
C THR A 36 -10.70 9.38 1.53
N ALA A 37 -10.31 10.66 1.63
CA ALA A 37 -10.57 11.69 0.63
C ALA A 37 -9.29 12.46 0.31
N ILE A 38 -9.11 12.85 -0.95
CA ILE A 38 -7.99 13.65 -1.43
C ILE A 38 -8.54 14.83 -2.23
N ILE A 39 -8.05 16.04 -1.93
CA ILE A 39 -8.34 17.24 -2.71
C ILE A 39 -7.16 17.50 -3.63
N ILE A 40 -7.40 17.46 -4.94
CA ILE A 40 -6.42 17.79 -5.97
C ILE A 40 -6.76 19.14 -6.56
N SER A 41 -5.74 19.97 -6.77
CA SER A 41 -5.93 21.30 -7.32
C SER A 41 -4.76 21.73 -8.19
N ASN A 42 -5.00 22.74 -9.02
CA ASN A 42 -3.98 23.37 -9.85
C ASN A 42 -3.36 24.59 -9.15
N GLU A 43 -2.26 25.13 -9.68
CA GLU A 43 -1.57 26.28 -9.08
C GLU A 43 -2.43 27.54 -8.96
N GLY A 44 -3.35 27.77 -9.92
CA GLY A 44 -4.22 28.94 -9.90
C GLY A 44 -5.17 28.94 -8.70
N ALA A 45 -5.78 27.80 -8.41
CA ALA A 45 -6.63 27.63 -7.24
C ALA A 45 -5.81 27.70 -5.94
N LEU A 46 -4.61 27.12 -5.90
CA LEU A 46 -3.71 27.26 -4.74
C LEU A 46 -3.43 28.74 -4.43
N LYS A 47 -3.14 29.55 -5.45
CA LYS A 47 -2.92 31.00 -5.29
C LYS A 47 -4.19 31.75 -4.87
N LYS A 48 -5.32 31.51 -5.55
CA LYS A 48 -6.61 32.17 -5.28
C LYS A 48 -7.08 31.94 -3.84
N TYR A 49 -6.91 30.72 -3.34
CA TYR A 49 -7.34 30.33 -1.99
C TYR A 49 -6.21 30.36 -0.97
N ASN A 50 -5.01 30.84 -1.34
CA ASN A 50 -3.81 30.92 -0.50
C ASN A 50 -3.47 29.60 0.22
N LEU A 51 -3.52 28.48 -0.52
CA LEU A 51 -3.28 27.14 0.00
C LEU A 51 -1.84 26.70 -0.26
N LYS A 52 -1.21 26.08 0.74
CA LYS A 52 0.11 25.44 0.59
C LYS A 52 -0.07 23.95 0.21
N PRO A 53 0.44 23.49 -0.94
CA PRO A 53 0.32 22.09 -1.32
C PRO A 53 1.16 21.19 -0.40
N LEU A 54 0.64 19.99 -0.08
CA LEU A 54 1.37 18.97 0.68
C LEU A 54 2.35 18.18 -0.19
N ALA A 55 1.99 17.96 -1.45
CA ALA A 55 2.78 17.24 -2.43
C ALA A 55 2.36 17.67 -3.85
N ARG A 56 3.13 17.24 -4.86
CA ARG A 56 2.82 17.42 -6.29
C ARG A 56 2.78 16.06 -6.98
N LEU A 57 1.70 15.78 -7.71
CA LEU A 57 1.63 14.62 -8.59
C LEU A 57 2.48 14.89 -9.84
N VAL A 58 3.60 14.17 -9.98
CA VAL A 58 4.56 14.38 -11.08
C VAL A 58 4.35 13.44 -12.26
N GLY A 59 3.76 12.27 -12.04
CA GLY A 59 3.48 11.26 -13.06
C GLY A 59 2.81 10.03 -12.45
N TYR A 60 2.12 9.25 -13.29
CA TYR A 60 1.50 7.98 -12.94
C TYR A 60 1.46 7.08 -14.18
N HIS A 61 1.57 5.77 -14.01
CA HIS A 61 1.55 4.79 -15.09
C HIS A 61 0.86 3.50 -14.63
N VAL A 62 0.21 2.80 -15.56
CA VAL A 62 -0.43 1.49 -15.34
C VAL A 62 0.09 0.49 -16.37
N SER A 63 0.41 -0.73 -15.93
CA SER A 63 0.85 -1.81 -16.79
C SER A 63 0.15 -3.11 -16.40
N GLY A 64 -0.19 -3.93 -17.40
CA GLY A 64 -0.63 -5.30 -17.20
C GLY A 64 0.54 -6.27 -17.36
N VAL A 65 0.52 -7.36 -16.59
CA VAL A 65 1.50 -8.46 -16.64
C VAL A 65 0.78 -9.80 -16.69
N GLU A 66 1.46 -10.84 -17.17
CA GLU A 66 1.00 -12.24 -17.19
C GLU A 66 1.37 -12.98 -15.90
#